data_AF-A0AA44WLB1-F1
#
_entry.id   AF-A0AA44WLB1-F1
#
_cell.length_a   1.000
_cell.length_b   1.000
_cell.length_c   1.000
_cell.angle_alpha   90.00
_cell.angle_beta   90.00
_cell.angle_gamma   90.00
#
_symmetry.space_group_name_H-M   'P 1'
#
loop_
_entity.id
_entity.type
_entity.pdbx_description
1 polymer ?
#
loop_
_entity_poly.entity_id
_entity_poly.type
_entity_poly.pdbx_seq_one_letter_code
_entity_poly.pdbx_strand_id
1 'polypeptide(L)'
;MLRRDKQPTATIKQIEINVTTGKALSEAIEIWTGWAKYDTEGPHIYKVDGYYYLLAAEGGTFEHHMLTIARSTNIWGPYESADTNPIMTADGKDEYIENIGHGDLFQDRDGRWWAAVLGVRKQEDGYLGLGRESFLSPVDWPRGGWPVVRQPRMSFSREASLSMVSRPPLTAPPFVEDLYIRDYDPSKYRHTNDGKTITLTPSRTDFTSPVDTCTFLGRRQRSLDSTASTRITAIEGPLGKNVQAGLALYKDSIRSAYIAFDFATNSLVYSIHNSASGLSGRISRKIFGKVEEVELRI
;
A
#
# COMPACT_ATOMS: atom_id res chain seq x y z
N MET A 1 18.23 -12.70 14.03
CA MET A 1 18.86 -11.82 13.03
C MET A 1 19.03 -12.61 11.74
N LEU A 2 18.42 -12.19 10.63
CA LEU A 2 18.57 -12.86 9.33
C LEU A 2 20.03 -12.80 8.88
N ARG A 3 20.59 -13.93 8.41
CA ARG A 3 21.95 -13.99 7.84
C ARG A 3 21.92 -13.43 6.41
N ARG A 4 22.22 -12.13 6.29
CA ARG A 4 22.12 -11.37 5.04
C ARG A 4 23.23 -11.71 4.04
N ASP A 5 24.35 -12.25 4.52
CA ASP A 5 25.46 -12.81 3.72
C ASP A 5 25.07 -14.09 2.94
N LYS A 6 23.89 -14.66 3.20
CA LYS A 6 23.42 -15.91 2.59
C LYS A 6 22.13 -15.76 1.79
N GLN A 7 21.63 -14.54 1.61
CA GLN A 7 20.46 -14.31 0.78
C GLN A 7 20.85 -14.35 -0.71
N PRO A 8 19.99 -14.90 -1.59
CA PRO A 8 20.24 -14.83 -3.02
C PRO A 8 20.36 -13.36 -3.44
N THR A 9 21.42 -13.01 -4.16
CA THR A 9 21.59 -11.65 -4.66
C THR A 9 20.57 -11.39 -5.77
N ALA A 10 19.62 -10.50 -5.51
CA ALA A 10 18.75 -9.99 -6.55
C ALA A 10 19.58 -9.07 -7.48
N THR A 11 19.46 -9.28 -8.79
CA THR A 11 20.12 -8.49 -9.82
C THR A 11 19.09 -7.93 -10.79
N ILE A 12 19.40 -6.79 -11.39
CA ILE A 12 18.54 -6.17 -12.40
C ILE A 12 18.84 -6.77 -13.75
N LYS A 13 17.83 -7.42 -14.33
CA LYS A 13 17.86 -7.94 -15.70
C LYS A 13 16.93 -7.15 -16.59
N GLN A 14 17.33 -6.98 -17.85
CA GLN A 14 16.58 -6.24 -18.85
C GLN A 14 16.33 -7.10 -20.08
N ILE A 15 15.15 -6.95 -20.65
CA ILE A 15 14.77 -7.48 -21.97
C ILE A 15 14.21 -6.35 -22.81
N GLU A 16 14.38 -6.46 -24.13
CA GLU A 16 13.59 -5.65 -25.06
C GLU A 16 12.21 -6.31 -25.24
N ILE A 17 11.15 -5.50 -25.30
CA ILE A 17 9.77 -5.99 -25.42
C ILE A 17 9.05 -5.30 -26.57
N ASN A 18 8.29 -6.07 -27.34
CA ASN A 18 7.30 -5.50 -28.23
C ASN A 18 6.08 -5.08 -27.40
N VAL A 19 5.91 -3.77 -27.19
CA VAL A 19 4.84 -3.21 -26.33
C VAL A 19 3.42 -3.52 -26.80
N THR A 20 3.24 -3.88 -28.07
CA THR A 20 1.91 -4.24 -28.61
C THR A 20 1.54 -5.69 -28.26
N THR A 21 2.52 -6.60 -28.25
CA THR A 21 2.28 -8.05 -28.12
C THR A 21 2.72 -8.62 -26.78
N GLY A 22 3.51 -7.88 -26.00
CA GLY A 22 4.14 -8.35 -24.77
C GLY A 22 5.26 -9.37 -24.99
N LYS A 23 5.65 -9.66 -26.24
CA LYS A 23 6.71 -10.63 -26.54
C LYS A 23 8.10 -10.04 -26.27
N ALA A 24 8.95 -10.83 -25.62
CA ALA A 24 10.37 -10.54 -25.53
C ALA A 24 11.01 -10.56 -26.93
N LEU A 25 11.83 -9.55 -27.21
CA LEU A 25 12.60 -9.39 -28.45
C LEU A 25 14.10 -9.68 -28.23
N SER A 26 14.52 -9.84 -26.98
CA SER A 26 15.87 -10.22 -26.60
C SER A 26 15.85 -11.26 -25.48
N GLU A 27 16.98 -11.92 -25.27
CA GLU A 27 17.26 -12.63 -24.03
C GLU A 27 17.41 -11.64 -22.86
N ALA A 28 17.23 -12.14 -21.63
CA ALA A 28 17.42 -11.35 -20.42
C ALA A 28 18.91 -11.11 -20.14
N ILE A 29 19.31 -9.85 -20.11
CA ILE A 29 20.69 -9.41 -19.84
C ILE A 29 20.75 -8.83 -18.44
N GLU A 30 21.65 -9.32 -17.59
CA GLU A 30 21.96 -8.68 -16.31
C GLU A 30 22.73 -7.38 -16.56
N ILE A 31 22.14 -6.26 -16.14
CA ILE A 31 22.70 -4.92 -16.39
C ILE A 31 23.28 -4.27 -15.14
N TRP A 32 22.86 -4.70 -13.94
CA TRP A 32 23.36 -4.17 -12.68
C TRP A 32 23.07 -5.12 -11.51
N THR A 33 24.01 -5.23 -10.57
CA THR A 33 23.89 -6.11 -9.39
C THR A 33 23.37 -5.36 -8.14
N GLY A 34 23.15 -4.05 -8.24
CA GLY A 34 22.90 -3.18 -7.09
C GLY A 34 24.20 -2.61 -6.51
N TRP A 35 24.09 -1.52 -5.76
CA TRP A 35 25.21 -0.92 -5.03
C TRP A 35 25.47 -1.66 -3.72
N ALA A 36 24.42 -1.93 -2.94
CA ALA A 36 24.48 -2.75 -1.72
C ALA A 36 24.49 -4.25 -2.04
N LYS A 37 24.02 -4.64 -3.25
CA LYS A 37 23.95 -6.03 -3.75
C LYS A 37 23.05 -6.91 -2.91
N TYR A 38 22.00 -6.31 -2.34
CA TYR A 38 21.12 -6.94 -1.38
C TYR A 38 19.69 -6.45 -1.57
N ASP A 39 18.78 -7.37 -1.87
CA ASP A 39 17.37 -7.09 -2.16
C ASP A 39 17.18 -5.97 -3.21
N THR A 40 18.00 -5.97 -4.26
CA THR A 40 17.92 -5.02 -5.39
C THR A 40 16.62 -5.21 -6.17
N GLU A 41 15.71 -4.24 -6.10
CA GLU A 41 14.36 -4.31 -6.65
C GLU A 41 13.88 -2.95 -7.20
N GLY A 42 12.64 -2.90 -7.73
CA GLY A 42 12.02 -1.65 -8.20
C GLY A 42 12.84 -0.85 -9.23
N PRO A 43 13.38 -1.47 -10.31
CA PRO A 43 14.22 -0.75 -11.27
C PRO A 43 13.42 0.23 -12.13
N HIS A 44 13.91 1.47 -12.23
CA HIS A 44 13.40 2.49 -13.15
C HIS A 44 14.54 3.09 -13.97
N ILE A 45 14.36 3.22 -15.29
CA ILE A 45 15.36 3.79 -16.20
C ILE A 45 14.92 5.16 -16.73
N TYR A 46 15.85 6.12 -16.67
CA TYR A 46 15.67 7.48 -17.19
C TYR A 46 16.77 7.81 -18.19
N LYS A 47 16.43 8.51 -19.26
CA LYS A 47 17.43 9.07 -20.19
C LYS A 47 17.57 10.58 -19.94
N VAL A 48 18.67 10.99 -19.31
CA VAL A 48 18.91 12.38 -18.89
C VAL A 48 20.33 12.77 -19.26
N ASP A 49 20.51 13.92 -19.92
CA ASP A 49 21.82 14.48 -20.29
C ASP A 49 22.80 13.48 -20.95
N GLY A 50 22.28 12.60 -21.81
CA GLY A 50 23.09 11.62 -22.54
C GLY A 50 23.40 10.32 -21.78
N TYR A 51 22.95 10.18 -20.53
CA TYR A 51 23.08 8.97 -19.74
C TYR A 51 21.74 8.25 -19.57
N TYR A 52 21.80 6.93 -19.45
CA TYR A 52 20.75 6.09 -18.89
C TYR A 52 21.01 5.94 -17.40
N TYR A 53 20.16 6.51 -16.56
CA TYR A 53 20.19 6.31 -15.12
C TYR A 53 19.28 5.15 -14.74
N LEU A 54 19.76 4.24 -13.90
CA LEU A 54 19.02 3.12 -13.35
C LEU A 54 18.86 3.35 -11.85
N LEU A 55 17.65 3.68 -11.43
CA LEU A 55 17.23 3.79 -10.04
C LEU A 55 16.73 2.43 -9.57
N ALA A 56 17.05 2.04 -8.34
CA ALA A 56 16.49 0.85 -7.70
C ALA A 56 16.30 1.08 -6.20
N ALA A 57 15.49 0.22 -5.59
CA ALA A 57 15.49 0.03 -4.14
C ALA A 57 16.43 -1.11 -3.76
N GLU A 58 17.03 -1.00 -2.57
CA GLU A 58 17.87 -2.06 -1.98
C GLU A 58 17.56 -2.15 -0.47
N GLY A 59 18.06 -3.18 0.21
CA GLY A 59 17.92 -3.30 1.68
C GLY A 59 16.63 -3.97 2.17
N GLY A 60 15.74 -4.35 1.25
CA GLY A 60 14.40 -4.86 1.55
C GLY A 60 13.45 -3.74 1.98
N THR A 61 12.20 -4.07 2.32
CA THR A 61 11.15 -3.05 2.59
C THR A 61 11.02 -2.64 4.08
N PHE A 62 12.05 -2.88 4.90
CA PHE A 62 12.06 -2.62 6.35
C PHE A 62 13.14 -1.60 6.75
N GLU A 63 13.75 -1.76 7.91
CA GLU A 63 14.64 -0.77 8.56
C GLU A 63 15.86 -0.35 7.69
N HIS A 64 16.31 -1.20 6.78
CA HIS A 64 17.45 -0.94 5.89
C HIS A 64 17.06 -0.49 4.48
N HIS A 65 15.78 -0.21 4.25
CA HIS A 65 15.30 0.19 2.94
C HIS A 65 16.00 1.47 2.47
N MET A 66 16.39 1.48 1.20
CA MET A 66 17.10 2.59 0.60
C MET A 66 16.78 2.71 -0.89
N LEU A 67 17.03 3.90 -1.43
CA LEU A 67 17.02 4.20 -2.84
C LEU A 67 18.46 4.40 -3.32
N THR A 68 18.84 3.69 -4.37
CA THR A 68 20.16 3.75 -4.98
C THR A 68 20.06 4.01 -6.48
N ILE A 69 21.11 4.56 -7.07
CA ILE A 69 21.16 4.89 -8.49
C ILE A 69 22.51 4.53 -9.12
N ALA A 70 22.46 4.12 -10.38
CA ALA A 70 23.59 3.91 -11.25
C ALA A 70 23.36 4.59 -12.61
N ARG A 71 24.38 4.71 -13.46
CA ARG A 71 24.20 5.19 -14.83
C ARG A 71 25.10 4.50 -15.85
N SER A 72 24.74 4.60 -17.12
CA SER A 72 25.57 4.17 -18.24
C SER A 72 25.31 5.05 -19.46
N THR A 73 26.24 5.13 -20.41
CA THR A 73 25.99 5.72 -21.73
C THR A 73 25.32 4.74 -22.70
N ASN A 74 25.24 3.46 -22.31
CA ASN A 74 24.57 2.40 -23.06
C ASN A 74 23.44 1.82 -22.21
N ILE A 75 22.24 1.67 -22.80
CA ILE A 75 21.06 1.12 -22.09
C ILE A 75 21.29 -0.32 -21.60
N TRP A 76 22.24 -1.04 -22.20
CA TRP A 76 22.64 -2.40 -21.81
C TRP A 76 23.83 -2.42 -20.84
N GLY A 77 24.28 -1.26 -20.36
CA GLY A 77 25.41 -1.13 -19.45
C GLY A 77 26.80 -1.16 -20.14
N PRO A 78 27.87 -1.30 -19.34
CA PRO A 78 27.85 -1.50 -17.89
C PRO A 78 27.36 -0.26 -17.15
N TYR A 79 26.66 -0.46 -16.02
CA TYR A 79 26.20 0.61 -15.15
C TYR A 79 27.22 0.89 -14.03
N GLU A 80 27.62 2.15 -13.88
CA GLU A 80 28.42 2.64 -12.75
C GLU A 80 27.50 3.13 -11.63
N SER A 81 27.68 2.63 -10.40
CA SER A 81 26.92 3.11 -9.25
C SER A 81 27.36 4.51 -8.83
N ALA A 82 26.42 5.35 -8.41
CA ALA A 82 26.74 6.64 -7.80
C ALA A 82 27.61 6.46 -6.55
N ASP A 83 28.62 7.31 -6.41
CA ASP A 83 29.43 7.46 -5.19
C ASP A 83 28.63 8.05 -4.02
N THR A 84 27.53 8.73 -4.32
CA THR A 84 26.58 9.28 -3.35
C THR A 84 25.52 8.29 -2.89
N ASN A 85 25.61 7.01 -3.27
CA ASN A 85 24.66 6.01 -2.79
C ASN A 85 24.80 5.71 -1.28
N PRO A 86 23.70 5.41 -0.57
CA PRO A 86 22.32 5.53 -1.05
C PRO A 86 21.89 6.99 -1.17
N ILE A 87 21.17 7.32 -2.26
CA ILE A 87 20.66 8.67 -2.48
C ILE A 87 19.50 9.02 -1.53
N MET A 88 18.90 8.01 -0.89
CA MET A 88 17.89 8.17 0.16
C MET A 88 17.82 6.91 1.04
N THR A 89 17.78 7.09 2.36
CA THR A 89 17.49 6.03 3.35
C THR A 89 17.15 6.64 4.70
N ALA A 90 16.33 5.96 5.50
CA ALA A 90 16.07 6.26 6.91
C ALA A 90 16.93 5.39 7.85
N ASP A 91 17.63 4.39 7.32
CA ASP A 91 18.48 3.48 8.09
C ASP A 91 19.54 4.25 8.88
N GLY A 92 19.67 3.89 10.16
CA GLY A 92 20.60 4.53 11.10
C GLY A 92 20.29 6.00 11.42
N LYS A 93 19.08 6.48 11.12
CA LYS A 93 18.64 7.86 11.40
C LYS A 93 17.44 7.86 12.33
N ASP A 94 17.26 8.96 13.07
CA ASP A 94 16.04 9.19 13.85
C ASP A 94 15.05 10.01 13.03
N GLU A 95 14.30 9.31 12.16
CA GLU A 95 13.31 9.93 11.29
C GLU A 95 11.89 9.54 11.71
N TYR A 96 10.92 10.43 11.48
CA TYR A 96 9.50 10.10 11.67
C TYR A 96 8.96 9.19 10.55
N ILE A 97 9.49 9.37 9.34
CA ILE A 97 9.18 8.57 8.15
C ILE A 97 10.32 7.57 7.98
N GLU A 98 10.01 6.30 8.25
CA GLU A 98 10.97 5.18 8.24
C GLU A 98 10.76 4.29 7.01
N ASN A 99 11.62 3.27 6.86
CA ASN A 99 11.56 2.25 5.79
C ASN A 99 11.40 2.85 4.38
N ILE A 100 12.06 3.98 4.15
CA ILE A 100 11.92 4.77 2.94
C ILE A 100 12.69 4.17 1.76
N GLY A 101 12.07 4.12 0.59
CA GLY A 101 12.69 3.62 -0.62
C GLY A 101 11.67 3.41 -1.73
N HIS A 102 11.96 2.51 -2.67
CA HIS A 102 11.09 2.13 -3.80
C HIS A 102 10.45 3.35 -4.46
N GLY A 103 11.31 4.16 -5.09
CA GLY A 103 10.98 5.47 -5.62
C GLY A 103 10.86 5.51 -7.13
N ASP A 104 10.13 6.51 -7.61
CA ASP A 104 10.06 6.90 -9.02
C ASP A 104 10.33 8.40 -9.15
N LEU A 105 11.16 8.78 -10.13
CA LEU A 105 11.59 10.15 -10.38
C LEU A 105 10.81 10.74 -11.55
N PHE A 106 10.31 11.96 -11.39
CA PHE A 106 9.59 12.64 -12.46
C PHE A 106 9.84 14.15 -12.45
N GLN A 107 9.65 14.78 -13.60
CA GLN A 107 9.65 16.23 -13.72
C GLN A 107 8.24 16.79 -13.64
N ASP A 108 8.08 17.91 -12.92
CA ASP A 108 6.88 18.73 -13.05
C ASP A 108 6.90 19.57 -14.35
N ARG A 109 5.86 20.38 -14.56
CA ARG A 109 5.71 21.22 -15.76
C ARG A 109 6.78 22.31 -15.90
N ASP A 110 7.43 22.67 -14.80
CA ASP A 110 8.50 23.66 -14.77
C ASP A 110 9.89 22.99 -14.89
N GLY A 111 9.93 21.67 -15.14
CA GLY A 111 11.16 20.90 -15.28
C GLY A 111 11.84 20.57 -13.95
N ARG A 112 11.19 20.82 -12.80
CA ARG A 112 11.76 20.48 -11.49
C ARG A 112 11.58 18.99 -11.23
N TRP A 113 12.63 18.35 -10.74
CA TRP A 113 12.60 16.94 -10.40
C TRP A 113 11.97 16.66 -9.04
N TRP A 114 11.20 15.58 -8.97
CA TRP A 114 10.52 15.08 -7.78
C TRP A 114 10.75 13.57 -7.67
N ALA A 115 10.68 13.06 -6.45
CA ALA A 115 10.64 11.63 -6.15
C ALA A 115 9.31 11.31 -5.47
N ALA A 116 8.55 10.38 -6.04
CA ALA A 116 7.49 9.68 -5.31
C ALA A 116 8.10 8.43 -4.70
N VAL A 117 8.00 8.27 -3.38
CA VAL A 117 8.64 7.16 -2.64
C VAL A 117 7.64 6.55 -1.67
N LEU A 118 7.86 5.29 -1.29
CA LEU A 118 7.13 4.72 -0.16
C LEU A 118 7.86 5.00 1.16
N GLY A 119 7.12 4.97 2.26
CA GLY A 119 7.65 4.98 3.63
C GLY A 119 6.60 4.54 4.64
N VAL A 120 6.95 4.55 5.92
CA VAL A 120 6.01 4.25 7.02
C VAL A 120 6.12 5.32 8.09
N ARG A 121 5.00 5.77 8.66
CA ARG A 121 5.01 6.67 9.81
C ARG A 121 5.25 5.90 11.10
N LYS A 122 6.35 6.22 11.81
CA LYS A 122 6.70 5.68 13.12
C LYS A 122 5.90 6.39 14.21
N GLN A 123 5.10 5.64 14.98
CA GLN A 123 4.43 6.17 16.18
C GLN A 123 5.39 6.26 17.36
N GLU A 124 5.00 7.02 18.41
CA GLU A 124 5.83 7.22 19.61
C GLU A 124 6.19 5.91 20.32
N ASP A 125 5.30 4.92 20.26
CA ASP A 125 5.51 3.56 20.80
C ASP A 125 6.26 2.62 19.83
N GLY A 126 6.68 3.13 18.67
CA GLY A 126 7.33 2.38 17.60
C GLY A 126 6.37 1.62 16.67
N TYR A 127 5.06 1.74 16.83
CA TYR A 127 4.09 0.97 16.04
C TYR A 127 3.89 1.52 14.62
N LEU A 128 3.92 0.61 13.63
CA LEU A 128 3.80 0.91 12.20
C LEU A 128 2.44 0.42 11.65
N GLY A 129 1.36 1.09 12.04
CA GLY A 129 0.00 0.56 11.91
C GLY A 129 -0.70 0.70 10.56
N LEU A 130 -0.32 1.68 9.72
CA LEU A 130 -1.07 2.03 8.50
C LEU A 130 -0.55 1.36 7.22
N GLY A 131 0.51 0.55 7.34
CA GLY A 131 1.24 0.02 6.19
C GLY A 131 2.12 1.07 5.52
N ARG A 132 2.51 0.81 4.27
CA ARG A 132 3.36 1.71 3.48
C ARG A 132 2.52 2.80 2.85
N GLU A 133 2.95 4.04 3.01
CA GLU A 133 2.31 5.25 2.52
C GLU A 133 3.17 5.89 1.42
N SER A 134 2.56 6.69 0.55
CA SER A 134 3.28 7.42 -0.50
C SER A 134 3.69 8.81 -0.01
N PHE A 135 4.95 9.16 -0.23
CA PHE A 135 5.53 10.45 0.08
C PHE A 135 6.09 11.11 -1.17
N LEU A 136 6.11 12.43 -1.18
CA LEU A 136 6.68 13.24 -2.25
C LEU A 136 7.91 13.97 -1.71
N SER A 137 9.02 13.92 -2.44
CA SER A 137 10.25 14.62 -2.07
C SER A 137 10.85 15.44 -3.22
N PRO A 138 11.35 16.66 -2.95
CA PRO A 138 12.13 17.42 -3.91
C PRO A 138 13.43 16.72 -4.32
N VAL A 139 13.77 16.84 -5.60
CA VAL A 139 15.04 16.36 -6.16
C VAL A 139 15.75 17.51 -6.87
N ASP A 140 17.02 17.67 -6.55
CA ASP A 140 17.94 18.58 -7.23
C ASP A 140 18.88 17.73 -8.11
N TRP A 141 18.76 17.86 -9.42
CA TRP A 141 19.53 17.06 -10.39
C TRP A 141 20.45 17.95 -11.23
N PRO A 142 21.73 18.09 -10.86
CA PRO A 142 22.69 18.87 -11.63
C PRO A 142 22.93 18.23 -13.00
N ARG A 143 23.11 19.07 -14.02
CA ARG A 143 23.34 18.62 -15.41
C ARG A 143 24.53 17.67 -15.47
N GLY A 144 24.31 16.48 -16.01
CA GLY A 144 25.34 15.42 -16.12
C GLY A 144 25.86 14.88 -14.78
N GLY A 145 25.25 15.23 -13.65
CA GLY A 145 25.61 14.75 -12.32
C GLY A 145 24.63 13.73 -11.74
N TRP A 146 24.72 13.48 -10.44
CA TRP A 146 23.84 12.58 -9.70
C TRP A 146 22.67 13.33 -9.06
N PRO A 147 21.45 12.76 -9.00
CA PRO A 147 20.34 13.39 -8.30
C PRO A 147 20.58 13.42 -6.79
N VAL A 148 20.27 14.56 -6.18
CA VAL A 148 20.23 14.74 -4.72
C VAL A 148 18.78 14.73 -4.29
N VAL A 149 18.36 13.66 -3.62
CA VAL A 149 16.98 13.46 -3.14
C VAL A 149 16.91 13.84 -1.67
N ARG A 150 16.01 14.76 -1.31
CA ARG A 150 15.83 15.16 0.10
C ARG A 150 15.04 14.09 0.85
N GLN A 151 15.19 14.00 2.16
CA GLN A 151 14.28 13.19 2.98
C GLN A 151 12.86 13.80 2.93
N PRO A 152 11.79 13.00 2.76
CA PRO A 152 10.45 13.51 2.84
C PRO A 152 10.16 13.99 4.27
N ARG A 153 9.30 14.99 4.37
CA ARG A 153 8.83 15.57 5.62
C ARG A 153 7.33 15.72 5.53
N MET A 154 6.64 15.66 6.66
CA MET A 154 5.18 15.88 6.72
C MET A 154 4.79 17.30 6.26
N SER A 155 5.70 18.25 6.40
CA SER A 155 5.59 19.59 5.81
C SER A 155 6.89 19.95 5.14
N PHE A 156 6.81 20.52 3.95
CA PHE A 156 7.95 21.08 3.23
C PHE A 156 7.48 22.25 2.37
N SER A 157 8.39 23.17 2.05
CA SER A 157 8.17 24.24 1.09
C SER A 157 9.08 24.06 -0.11
N ARG A 158 8.55 24.31 -1.31
CA ARG A 158 9.34 24.44 -2.54
C ARG A 158 8.69 25.53 -3.38
N GLU A 159 9.50 26.41 -3.97
CA GLU A 159 9.00 27.39 -4.92
C GLU A 159 8.38 26.67 -6.12
N ALA A 160 7.07 26.80 -6.27
CA ALA A 160 6.33 26.41 -7.46
C ALA A 160 5.97 27.69 -8.23
N SER A 161 5.93 27.65 -9.57
CA SER A 161 5.42 28.81 -10.31
C SER A 161 3.95 29.03 -9.95
N LEU A 162 3.56 30.29 -9.74
CA LEU A 162 2.18 30.73 -9.44
C LEU A 162 1.18 30.38 -10.57
N SER A 163 1.62 29.71 -11.64
CA SER A 163 0.78 29.28 -12.76
C SER A 163 -0.10 28.07 -12.45
N MET A 164 -0.23 27.67 -11.17
CA MET A 164 -1.33 26.82 -10.73
C MET A 164 -2.65 27.58 -10.91
N VAL A 165 -3.12 27.66 -12.16
CA VAL A 165 -4.52 27.91 -12.47
C VAL A 165 -5.31 27.02 -11.53
N SER A 166 -6.09 27.63 -10.64
CA SER A 166 -6.95 26.91 -9.70
C SER A 166 -7.73 25.88 -10.50
N ARG A 167 -7.29 24.62 -10.44
CA ARG A 167 -7.99 23.53 -11.05
C ARG A 167 -9.11 23.16 -10.09
N PRO A 168 -10.32 22.87 -10.61
CA PRO A 168 -11.31 22.24 -9.76
C PRO A 168 -10.67 20.99 -9.12
N PRO A 169 -10.98 20.72 -7.84
CA PRO A 169 -10.52 19.51 -7.19
C PRO A 169 -10.79 18.29 -8.06
N LEU A 170 -9.84 17.36 -8.12
CA LEU A 170 -10.06 16.09 -8.80
C LEU A 170 -11.24 15.39 -8.11
N THR A 171 -12.29 15.10 -8.89
CA THR A 171 -13.43 14.32 -8.42
C THR A 171 -13.16 12.86 -8.72
N ALA A 172 -13.28 12.00 -7.72
CA ALA A 172 -13.21 10.56 -7.92
C ALA A 172 -14.61 10.00 -8.18
N PRO A 173 -14.75 8.92 -8.98
CA PRO A 173 -16.03 8.23 -9.13
C PRO A 173 -16.57 7.76 -7.77
N PRO A 174 -17.90 7.62 -7.62
CA PRO A 174 -18.47 6.96 -6.45
C PRO A 174 -17.81 5.59 -6.21
N PHE A 175 -17.59 5.24 -4.95
CA PHE A 175 -17.10 3.92 -4.53
C PHE A 175 -15.69 3.54 -5.00
N VAL A 176 -14.91 4.47 -5.56
CA VAL A 176 -13.51 4.22 -5.99
C VAL A 176 -12.57 3.74 -4.86
N GLU A 177 -12.96 3.96 -3.60
CA GLU A 177 -12.20 3.56 -2.42
C GLU A 177 -12.59 2.20 -1.87
N ASP A 178 -13.65 1.60 -2.41
CA ASP A 178 -14.19 0.33 -1.93
C ASP A 178 -13.27 -0.82 -2.33
N LEU A 179 -13.01 -1.71 -1.37
CA LEU A 179 -12.09 -2.83 -1.50
C LEU A 179 -12.78 -4.12 -1.16
N TYR A 180 -12.47 -5.13 -1.96
CA TYR A 180 -12.95 -6.49 -1.79
C TYR A 180 -11.76 -7.42 -1.57
N ILE A 181 -12.02 -8.56 -0.92
CA ILE A 181 -11.00 -9.58 -0.71
C ILE A 181 -10.99 -10.51 -1.93
N ARG A 182 -9.87 -10.49 -2.67
CA ARG A 182 -9.67 -11.32 -3.88
C ARG A 182 -10.70 -10.99 -4.98
N ASP A 183 -10.99 -11.98 -5.83
CA ASP A 183 -12.05 -11.89 -6.83
C ASP A 183 -13.41 -12.00 -6.12
N TYR A 184 -14.11 -10.87 -6.04
CA TYR A 184 -15.41 -10.79 -5.41
C TYR A 184 -16.53 -11.16 -6.39
N ASP A 185 -17.66 -11.62 -5.84
CA ASP A 185 -18.88 -11.85 -6.60
C ASP A 185 -19.74 -10.58 -6.60
N PRO A 186 -19.83 -9.82 -7.72
CA PRO A 186 -20.55 -8.56 -7.76
C PRO A 186 -22.05 -8.71 -7.46
N SER A 187 -22.63 -9.89 -7.68
CA SER A 187 -24.06 -10.13 -7.41
C SER A 187 -24.41 -10.01 -5.92
N LYS A 188 -23.41 -10.06 -5.04
CA LYS A 188 -23.59 -9.95 -3.58
C LYS A 188 -23.63 -8.51 -3.08
N TYR A 189 -23.46 -7.53 -3.95
CA TYR A 189 -23.33 -6.12 -3.61
C TYR A 189 -24.33 -5.31 -4.43
N ARG A 190 -25.23 -4.60 -3.75
CA ARG A 190 -26.21 -3.72 -4.41
C ARG A 190 -26.23 -2.37 -3.72
N HIS A 191 -25.73 -1.36 -4.42
CA HIS A 191 -25.76 0.03 -3.95
C HIS A 191 -27.12 0.66 -4.26
N THR A 192 -27.60 1.52 -3.38
CA THR A 192 -28.71 2.43 -3.69
C THR A 192 -28.24 3.53 -4.65
N ASN A 193 -29.18 4.12 -5.39
CA ASN A 193 -28.89 5.18 -6.37
C ASN A 193 -28.24 6.42 -5.73
N ASP A 194 -28.48 6.67 -4.44
CA ASP A 194 -27.88 7.77 -3.69
C ASP A 194 -26.50 7.43 -3.09
N GLY A 195 -26.06 6.17 -3.21
CA GLY A 195 -24.80 5.66 -2.70
C GLY A 195 -24.64 5.63 -1.18
N LYS A 196 -25.72 5.86 -0.43
CA LYS A 196 -25.68 5.88 1.04
C LYS A 196 -25.90 4.52 1.67
N THR A 197 -26.50 3.59 0.93
CA THR A 197 -26.84 2.27 1.43
C THR A 197 -26.31 1.21 0.48
N ILE A 198 -25.77 0.14 1.07
CA ILE A 198 -25.36 -1.06 0.35
C ILE A 198 -26.05 -2.27 0.96
N THR A 199 -26.65 -3.10 0.10
CA THR A 199 -27.08 -4.44 0.49
C THR A 199 -25.93 -5.40 0.27
N LEU A 200 -25.56 -6.14 1.32
CA LEU A 200 -24.57 -7.21 1.28
C LEU A 200 -25.27 -8.56 1.42
N THR A 201 -25.06 -9.46 0.45
CA THR A 201 -25.55 -10.84 0.54
C THR A 201 -24.45 -11.72 1.14
N PRO A 202 -24.68 -12.45 2.24
CA PRO A 202 -23.64 -13.19 2.93
C PRO A 202 -23.01 -14.31 2.08
N SER A 203 -21.75 -14.60 2.38
CA SER A 203 -21.00 -15.73 1.80
C SER A 203 -20.95 -16.90 2.78
N ARG A 204 -20.61 -18.10 2.27
CA ARG A 204 -20.42 -19.30 3.10
C ARG A 204 -19.12 -19.25 3.92
N THR A 205 -18.13 -18.55 3.40
CA THR A 205 -16.81 -18.30 3.97
C THR A 205 -16.73 -16.87 4.50
N ASP A 206 -15.93 -16.68 5.54
CA ASP A 206 -15.62 -15.34 6.08
C ASP A 206 -14.23 -14.87 5.65
N PHE A 207 -13.85 -13.67 6.08
CA PHE A 207 -12.56 -13.04 5.75
C PHE A 207 -11.36 -13.68 6.45
N THR A 208 -11.56 -14.69 7.31
CA THR A 208 -10.46 -15.45 7.92
C THR A 208 -9.93 -16.56 7.02
N SER A 209 -10.62 -16.86 5.91
CA SER A 209 -10.10 -17.80 4.91
C SER A 209 -8.86 -17.24 4.18
N PRO A 210 -7.74 -17.99 4.15
CA PRO A 210 -6.53 -17.59 3.44
C PRO A 210 -6.62 -17.78 1.92
N VAL A 211 -7.66 -18.44 1.41
CA VAL A 211 -7.78 -18.79 -0.02
C VAL A 211 -9.12 -18.40 -0.64
N ASP A 212 -10.21 -18.42 0.12
CA ASP A 212 -11.54 -18.18 -0.43
C ASP A 212 -11.89 -16.69 -0.53
N THR A 213 -12.80 -16.33 -1.43
CA THR A 213 -13.43 -15.01 -1.40
C THR A 213 -14.56 -14.97 -0.35
N CYS A 214 -14.98 -13.78 0.06
CA CYS A 214 -16.11 -13.59 0.97
C CYS A 214 -16.85 -12.28 0.66
N THR A 215 -18.01 -12.10 1.30
CA THR A 215 -18.73 -10.82 1.22
C THR A 215 -18.09 -9.85 2.19
N PHE A 216 -17.24 -8.96 1.68
CA PHE A 216 -16.50 -7.98 2.44
C PHE A 216 -16.36 -6.69 1.61
N LEU A 217 -16.71 -5.56 2.22
CA LEU A 217 -16.48 -4.24 1.67
C LEU A 217 -15.65 -3.45 2.68
N GLY A 218 -14.42 -3.11 2.30
CA GLY A 218 -13.49 -2.35 3.14
C GLY A 218 -13.04 -1.06 2.51
N ARG A 219 -12.42 -0.20 3.32
CA ARG A 219 -11.66 0.97 2.88
C ARG A 219 -10.34 1.01 3.66
N ARG A 220 -9.31 1.63 3.07
CA ARG A 220 -8.01 1.84 3.75
C ARG A 220 -8.19 2.80 4.91
N GLN A 221 -7.70 2.43 6.09
CA GLN A 221 -7.50 3.38 7.18
C GLN A 221 -6.40 4.37 6.78
N ARG A 222 -6.69 5.68 6.80
CA ARG A 222 -5.75 6.75 6.39
C ARG A 222 -5.29 7.65 7.54
N SER A 223 -5.90 7.51 8.70
CA SER A 223 -5.55 8.25 9.91
C SER A 223 -5.39 7.29 11.07
N LEU A 224 -4.39 7.58 11.92
CA LEU A 224 -4.19 6.88 13.18
C LEU A 224 -5.32 7.21 14.16
N ASP A 225 -5.75 8.46 14.18
CA ASP A 225 -6.91 8.92 14.92
C ASP A 225 -8.11 8.94 13.97
N SER A 226 -8.95 7.90 14.05
CA SER A 226 -10.16 7.78 13.24
C SER A 226 -11.21 6.94 13.95
N THR A 227 -12.47 7.15 13.54
CA THR A 227 -13.61 6.32 13.91
C THR A 227 -14.25 5.80 12.63
N ALA A 228 -14.67 4.54 12.63
CA ALA A 228 -15.57 3.98 11.62
C ALA A 228 -16.90 3.57 12.27
N SER A 229 -18.01 3.86 11.60
CA SER A 229 -19.32 3.38 12.03
C SER A 229 -20.17 2.90 10.86
N THR A 230 -21.09 1.99 11.15
CA THR A 230 -22.08 1.51 10.19
C THR A 230 -23.41 1.22 10.89
N ARG A 231 -24.48 1.26 10.11
CA ARG A 231 -25.84 0.98 10.54
C ARG A 231 -26.37 -0.18 9.73
N ILE A 232 -26.78 -1.23 10.42
CA ILE A 232 -27.31 -2.46 9.84
C ILE A 232 -28.80 -2.52 10.15
N THR A 233 -29.63 -2.39 9.13
CA THR A 233 -31.08 -2.57 9.25
C THR A 233 -31.44 -4.03 8.99
N ALA A 234 -32.45 -4.54 9.71
CA ALA A 234 -32.94 -5.90 9.54
C ALA A 234 -33.33 -6.17 8.07
N ILE A 235 -32.91 -7.33 7.57
CA ILE A 235 -33.08 -7.75 6.18
C ILE A 235 -34.53 -8.20 5.94
N GLU A 236 -35.13 -7.74 4.85
CA GLU A 236 -36.36 -8.33 4.32
C GLU A 236 -36.06 -9.74 3.76
N GLY A 237 -36.56 -10.79 4.41
CA GLY A 237 -36.49 -12.17 3.93
C GLY A 237 -36.01 -13.20 4.97
N PRO A 238 -36.14 -14.51 4.68
CA PRO A 238 -35.67 -15.55 5.59
C PRO A 238 -34.14 -15.54 5.64
N LEU A 239 -33.59 -15.13 6.78
CA LEU A 239 -32.16 -15.27 7.06
C LEU A 239 -31.83 -16.76 7.17
N GLY A 240 -30.80 -17.19 6.43
CA GLY A 240 -30.22 -18.51 6.60
C GLY A 240 -29.70 -18.71 8.03
N LYS A 241 -29.38 -19.95 8.40
CA LYS A 241 -28.75 -20.23 9.69
C LYS A 241 -27.34 -19.59 9.73
N ASN A 242 -26.96 -19.06 10.89
CA ASN A 242 -25.60 -18.56 11.19
C ASN A 242 -25.14 -17.35 10.37
N VAL A 243 -26.05 -16.44 10.02
CA VAL A 243 -25.67 -15.16 9.39
C VAL A 243 -25.16 -14.19 10.46
N GLN A 244 -23.97 -13.64 10.23
CA GLN A 244 -23.41 -12.52 10.98
C GLN A 244 -23.09 -11.38 10.02
N ALA A 245 -23.38 -10.14 10.41
CA ALA A 245 -22.99 -8.94 9.67
C ALA A 245 -22.48 -7.88 10.65
N GLY A 246 -21.46 -7.12 10.25
CA GLY A 246 -20.76 -6.27 11.20
C GLY A 246 -19.74 -5.33 10.58
N LEU A 247 -18.96 -4.71 11.45
CA LEU A 247 -17.82 -3.88 11.14
C LEU A 247 -16.54 -4.60 11.56
N ALA A 248 -15.54 -4.60 10.68
CA ALA A 248 -14.27 -5.32 10.90
C ALA A 248 -13.06 -4.40 10.72
N LEU A 249 -12.09 -4.55 11.62
CA LEU A 249 -10.70 -4.15 11.42
C LEU A 249 -9.97 -5.34 10.80
N TYR A 250 -9.67 -5.24 9.51
CA TYR A 250 -9.05 -6.32 8.76
C TYR A 250 -7.62 -5.95 8.38
N LYS A 251 -6.67 -6.77 8.84
CA LYS A 251 -5.27 -6.67 8.41
C LYS A 251 -4.94 -7.78 7.40
N ASP A 252 -5.24 -9.03 7.76
CA ASP A 252 -5.12 -10.21 6.91
C ASP A 252 -5.94 -11.36 7.49
N SER A 253 -5.95 -12.52 6.82
CA SER A 253 -6.75 -13.68 7.21
C SER A 253 -6.42 -14.23 8.61
N ILE A 254 -5.22 -13.96 9.12
CA ILE A 254 -4.76 -14.42 10.43
C ILE A 254 -4.79 -13.33 11.50
N ARG A 255 -5.02 -12.06 11.12
CA ARG A 255 -5.07 -10.88 12.00
C ARG A 255 -6.26 -9.99 11.65
N SER A 256 -7.31 -10.08 12.45
CA SER A 256 -8.51 -9.26 12.32
C SER A 256 -9.25 -9.10 13.64
N ALA A 257 -10.09 -8.09 13.75
CA ALA A 257 -11.06 -7.93 14.82
C ALA A 257 -12.39 -7.46 14.24
N TYR A 258 -13.51 -7.82 14.85
CA TYR A 258 -14.82 -7.35 14.39
C TYR A 258 -15.83 -7.25 15.52
N ILE A 259 -16.80 -6.35 15.32
CA ILE A 259 -18.06 -6.34 16.04
C ILE A 259 -19.14 -6.71 15.03
N ALA A 260 -19.94 -7.71 15.32
CA ALA A 260 -21.00 -8.19 14.42
C ALA A 260 -22.28 -8.50 15.19
N PHE A 261 -23.40 -8.37 14.50
CA PHE A 261 -24.68 -8.88 14.98
C PHE A 261 -24.90 -10.29 14.43
N ASP A 262 -25.15 -11.24 15.32
CA ASP A 262 -25.55 -12.60 15.00
C ASP A 262 -27.08 -12.69 14.97
N PHE A 263 -27.62 -12.85 13.77
CA PHE A 263 -29.06 -12.85 13.54
C PHE A 263 -29.75 -14.12 14.01
N ALA A 264 -29.03 -15.24 14.11
CA ALA A 264 -29.60 -16.50 14.56
C ALA A 264 -29.80 -16.53 16.08
N THR A 265 -28.86 -15.92 16.82
CA THR A 265 -28.85 -15.91 18.29
C THR A 265 -29.33 -14.59 18.90
N ASN A 266 -29.64 -13.59 18.06
CA ASN A 266 -30.00 -12.23 18.47
C ASN A 266 -28.96 -11.63 19.43
N SER A 267 -27.68 -11.73 19.06
CA SER A 267 -26.56 -11.37 19.95
C SER A 267 -25.56 -10.45 19.27
N LEU A 268 -25.00 -9.51 20.03
CA LEU A 268 -23.82 -8.78 19.62
C LEU A 268 -22.58 -9.63 19.90
N VAL A 269 -21.71 -9.76 18.92
CA VAL A 269 -20.48 -10.53 18.98
C VAL A 269 -19.31 -9.58 18.82
N TYR A 270 -18.30 -9.70 19.70
CA TYR A 270 -16.99 -9.12 19.48
C TYR A 270 -15.96 -10.25 19.38
N SER A 271 -15.11 -10.20 18.36
CA SER A 271 -14.08 -11.20 18.15
C SER A 271 -12.75 -10.55 17.78
N ILE A 272 -11.68 -11.08 18.33
CA ILE A 272 -10.30 -10.82 17.92
C ILE A 272 -9.74 -12.16 17.42
N HIS A 273 -9.13 -12.14 16.25
CA HIS A 273 -8.43 -13.27 15.66
C HIS A 273 -7.00 -12.82 15.35
N ASN A 274 -6.03 -13.33 16.12
CA ASN A 274 -4.61 -13.18 15.84
C ASN A 274 -3.92 -14.53 16.07
N SER A 275 -3.98 -15.39 15.06
CA SER A 275 -3.36 -16.72 15.15
C SER A 275 -1.83 -16.67 15.08
N ALA A 276 -1.26 -15.56 14.57
CA ALA A 276 0.19 -15.35 14.53
C ALA A 276 0.82 -15.22 15.93
N SER A 277 0.10 -14.60 16.89
CA SER A 277 0.56 -14.46 18.28
C SER A 277 -0.20 -15.37 19.26
N GLY A 278 -1.18 -16.15 18.80
CA GLY A 278 -2.09 -16.91 19.65
C GLY A 278 -3.12 -16.06 20.40
N LEU A 279 -3.17 -14.74 20.17
CA LEU A 279 -4.13 -13.84 20.80
C LEU A 279 -5.47 -13.88 20.06
N SER A 280 -6.31 -14.84 20.41
CA SER A 280 -7.68 -14.95 19.87
C SER A 280 -8.70 -15.01 20.99
N GLY A 281 -9.84 -14.37 20.78
CA GLY A 281 -10.90 -14.29 21.78
C GLY A 281 -12.23 -13.89 21.16
N ARG A 282 -13.32 -14.38 21.76
CA ARG A 282 -14.68 -14.09 21.32
C ARG A 282 -15.56 -13.90 22.55
N ILE A 283 -16.30 -12.80 22.57
CA ILE A 283 -17.35 -12.55 23.55
C ILE A 283 -18.66 -12.30 22.80
N SER A 284 -19.77 -12.66 23.44
CA SER A 284 -21.10 -12.40 22.89
C SER A 284 -22.05 -11.94 23.98
N ARG A 285 -22.98 -11.07 23.62
CA ARG A 285 -24.02 -10.57 24.50
C ARG A 285 -25.37 -10.68 23.80
N LYS A 286 -26.26 -11.48 24.39
CA LYS A 286 -27.64 -11.61 23.91
C LYS A 286 -28.38 -10.30 24.06
N ILE A 287 -29.11 -9.93 23.02
CA ILE A 287 -30.04 -8.81 23.00
C ILE A 287 -31.45 -9.38 23.21
N PHE A 288 -32.23 -8.73 24.06
CA PHE A 288 -33.61 -9.12 24.33
C PHE A 288 -34.56 -8.19 23.57
N GLY A 289 -35.62 -8.75 22.99
CA GLY A 289 -36.58 -8.01 22.18
C GLY A 289 -36.26 -8.02 20.68
N LYS A 290 -37.13 -7.38 19.90
CA LYS A 290 -36.99 -7.23 18.45
C LYS A 290 -35.93 -6.18 18.16
N VAL A 291 -34.97 -6.52 17.30
CA VAL A 291 -33.93 -5.60 16.81
C VAL A 291 -34.27 -5.21 15.37
N GLU A 292 -34.56 -3.93 15.16
CA GLU A 292 -34.86 -3.39 13.81
C GLU A 292 -33.60 -2.82 13.14
N GLU A 293 -32.69 -2.31 13.97
CA GLU A 293 -31.46 -1.64 13.54
C GLU A 293 -30.34 -1.88 14.56
N VAL A 294 -29.11 -2.01 14.07
CA VAL A 294 -27.89 -2.09 14.87
C VAL A 294 -26.90 -1.05 14.37
N GLU A 295 -26.48 -0.16 15.26
CA GLU A 295 -25.37 0.76 15.01
C GLU A 295 -24.08 0.23 15.63
N LEU A 296 -23.03 0.12 14.82
CA LEU A 296 -21.73 -0.39 15.22
C LEU A 296 -20.67 0.69 15.00
N ARG A 297 -19.75 0.82 15.95
CA ARG A 297 -18.65 1.80 15.92
C ARG A 297 -17.36 1.16 16.40
N ILE A 298 -16.26 1.41 15.68
CA ILE A 298 -14.89 1.05 16.04
C ILE A 298 -14.00 2.29 15.93
#